data_AF-R7S207-F1
#
_entry.id   AF-R7S207-F1
#
_cell.length_a   1.000
_cell.length_b   1.000
_cell.length_c   1.000
_cell.angle_alpha   90.00
_cell.angle_beta   90.00
_cell.angle_gamma   90.00
#
_symmetry.space_group_name_H-M   'P 1'
#
loop_
_entity.id
_entity.type
_entity.pdbx_description
1 polymer ?
#
loop_
_entity_poly.entity_id
_entity_poly.type
_entity_poly.pdbx_seq_one_letter_code
_entity_poly.pdbx_strand_id
1 'polypeptide(L)' 'LVFLPAYSPDLNPIEEAFSSIKAWIRANRDYVLGELEGDVRCDPRQMLYDAVFSVTPEKARGWFAHSGYV' A
#
# COMPACT_ATOMS: atom_id res chain seq x y z
N LEU A 1 -10.11 12.60 17.53
CA LEU A 1 -8.69 12.21 17.41
C LEU A 1 -8.45 11.05 18.37
N VAL A 2 -7.83 9.97 17.89
CA VAL A 2 -7.33 8.87 18.73
C VAL A 2 -5.82 9.03 18.82
N PHE A 3 -5.27 9.15 20.04
CA PHE A 3 -3.83 9.29 20.25
C PHE A 3 -3.22 7.91 20.51
N LEU A 4 -2.16 7.58 19.77
CA LEU A 4 -1.41 6.36 19.96
C LEU A 4 -0.24 6.58 20.92
N PRO A 5 0.11 5.59 21.75
CA PRO A 5 1.38 5.62 22.48
C PRO A 5 2.56 5.71 21.50
N ALA A 6 3.67 6.30 21.95
CA ALA A 6 4.87 6.39 21.13
C ALA A 6 5.35 5.00 20.69
N TYR A 7 5.86 4.90 19.47
CA TYR A 7 6.40 3.66 18.89
C TYR A 7 5.42 2.47 18.91
N SER A 8 4.12 2.73 18.73
CA SER A 8 3.09 1.69 18.63
C SER A 8 2.57 1.52 17.20
N PRO A 9 3.42 1.12 16.23
CA PRO A 9 3.00 0.94 14.84
C PRO A 9 1.93 -0.16 14.70
N ASP A 10 1.95 -1.16 15.58
CA ASP A 10 0.97 -2.25 15.59
C ASP A 10 -0.46 -1.76 15.89
N LEU A 11 -0.59 -0.60 16.55
CA LEU A 11 -1.86 0.05 16.83
C LEU A 11 -2.31 0.99 15.71
N ASN A 12 -1.60 1.07 14.58
CA ASN A 12 -1.90 1.97 13.48
C ASN A 12 -2.16 1.20 12.16
N PRO A 13 -3.42 1.03 11.74
CA PRO A 13 -3.77 0.18 10.59
C PRO A 13 -3.20 0.69 9.26
N ILE A 14 -2.78 1.95 9.17
CA ILE A 14 -2.13 2.49 7.98
C ILE A 14 -0.77 1.85 7.70
N GLU A 15 -0.09 1.30 8.71
CA GLU A 15 1.21 0.64 8.54
C GLU A 15 1.08 -0.64 7.69
N GLU A 16 0.02 -1.41 7.91
CA GLU A 16 -0.30 -2.58 7.09
C GLU A 16 -0.74 -2.17 5.68
N ALA A 17 -1.52 -1.09 5.56
CA ALA A 17 -1.90 -0.54 4.26
C ALA A 17 -0.68 -0.15 3.42
N PHE A 18 0.26 0.61 3.99
CA PHE A 18 1.50 0.95 3.31
C PHE A 18 2.36 -0.26 3.00
N SER A 19 2.40 -1.26 3.89
CA SER A 19 3.11 -2.51 3.62
C SER A 19 2.51 -3.28 2.45
N SER A 20 1.17 -3.36 2.35
CA SER A 20 0.46 -3.95 1.21
C SER A 20 0.75 -3.20 -0.10
N ILE A 21 0.67 -1.86 -0.09
CA ILE A 21 0.94 -1.03 -1.28
C ILE A 21 2.40 -1.21 -1.74
N LYS A 22 3.37 -1.17 -0.81
CA LYS A 22 4.78 -1.41 -1.13
C LYS A 22 5.01 -2.82 -1.70
N ALA A 23 4.35 -3.83 -1.16
CA ALA A 23 4.44 -5.20 -1.67
C ALA A 23 3.88 -5.29 -3.10
N TRP A 24 2.74 -4.66 -3.37
CA TRP A 24 2.16 -4.59 -4.72
C TRP A 24 3.12 -3.90 -5.70
N ILE A 25 3.70 -2.76 -5.32
CA ILE A 25 4.67 -2.04 -6.16
C ILE A 25 5.88 -2.92 -6.48
N ARG A 26 6.43 -3.63 -5.49
CA ARG A 26 7.58 -4.53 -5.69
C ARG A 26 7.27 -5.67 -6.65
N ALA A 27 6.05 -6.22 -6.59
CA ALA A 27 5.59 -7.27 -7.49
C ALA A 27 5.39 -6.77 -8.93
N ASN A 28 5.16 -5.46 -9.12
CA ASN A 28 4.90 -4.82 -10.42
C ASN A 28 6.05 -3.89 -10.86
N ARG A 29 7.27 -4.08 -10.34
CA ARG A 29 8.40 -3.17 -10.59
C ARG A 29 8.81 -3.06 -12.06
N ASP A 30 8.44 -4.04 -12.88
CA ASP A 30 8.81 -4.11 -14.29
C ASP A 30 8.24 -2.93 -15.10
N TYR A 31 7.12 -2.33 -14.65
CA TYR A 31 6.59 -1.08 -15.23
C TYR A 31 7.55 0.10 -15.06
N VAL A 32 8.23 0.20 -13.92
CA VAL A 32 9.21 1.28 -13.67
C VAL A 32 10.48 1.04 -14.49
N LEU A 33 10.89 -0.22 -14.63
CA LEU A 33 12.05 -0.58 -15.45
C LEU A 33 11.79 -0.29 -16.93
N GLY A 34 10.61 -0.63 -17.44
CA GLY A 34 10.23 -0.34 -18.82
C GLY A 34 10.20 1.16 -19.11
N GLU A 35 9.71 2.00 -18.19
CA GLU A 35 9.80 3.47 -18.32
C GLU A 35 11.26 3.95 -18.43
N LEU A 36 12.16 3.44 -17.58
CA LEU A 36 13.58 3.80 -17.61
C LEU A 36 14.28 3.38 -18.91
N GLU A 37 13.76 2.35 -19.58
CA GLU A 37 14.22 1.85 -20.88
C GLU A 37 13.54 2.53 -22.08
N GLY A 38 12.57 3.42 -21.84
CA GLY A 38 11.83 4.15 -22.88
C GLY A 38 10.64 3.40 -23.47
N ASP A 39 10.10 2.38 -22.80
CA ASP A 39 8.87 1.70 -23.22
C ASP A 39 7.64 2.58 -22.97
N VAL A 40 7.06 3.10 -24.06
CA VAL A 40 5.86 3.95 -24.06
C VAL A 40 4.59 3.27 -23.52
N ARG A 41 4.61 1.96 -23.29
CA ARG A 41 3.49 1.21 -22.69
C ARG A 41 3.53 1.24 -21.16
N CYS A 42 4.62 1.71 -20.58
CA CYS A 42 4.76 1.86 -19.14
C CYS A 42 4.23 3.23 -18.71
N ASP A 43 3.52 3.27 -17.59
CA ASP A 43 3.14 4.51 -16.92
C ASP A 43 3.26 4.31 -15.40
N PRO A 44 4.37 4.77 -14.78
CA PRO A 44 4.56 4.68 -13.34
C PRO A 44 3.48 5.40 -12.53
N ARG A 45 2.81 6.42 -13.07
CA ARG A 45 1.72 7.09 -12.35
C ARG A 45 0.50 6.19 -12.27
N GLN A 46 0.10 5.57 -13.39
CA GLN A 46 -0.99 4.60 -13.40
C GLN A 46 -0.70 3.43 -12.45
N MET A 47 0.54 2.94 -12.46
CA MET A 47 0.99 1.90 -11.53
C MET A 47 0.77 2.31 -10.06
N LEU A 48 1.09 3.56 -9.68
CA LEU A 48 0.85 4.05 -8.32
C LEU A 48 -0.65 4.10 -7.97
N TYR A 49 -1.49 4.52 -8.92
CA TYR A 49 -2.95 4.48 -8.74
C TYR A 49 -3.43 3.04 -8.51
N ASP A 50 -3.01 2.10 -9.34
CA ASP A 50 -3.39 0.70 -9.21
C ASP A 50 -2.91 0.11 -7.87
N ALA A 51 -1.72 0.49 -7.40
CA ALA A 51 -1.21 0.09 -6.10
C ALA A 51 -2.09 0.58 -4.94
N VAL A 52 -2.51 1.85 -4.97
CA VAL A 52 -3.39 2.44 -3.97
C VAL A 52 -4.77 1.78 -4.00
N PHE A 53 -5.33 1.57 -5.19
CA PHE A 53 -6.64 0.94 -5.37
C PHE A 53 -6.62 -0.60 -5.18
N SER A 54 -5.44 -1.21 -5.01
CA SER A 54 -5.31 -2.61 -4.60
C SER A 54 -5.71 -2.88 -3.14
N VAL A 55 -5.92 -1.81 -2.35
CA VAL A 55 -6.43 -1.86 -0.98
C VAL A 55 -7.95 -2.01 -1.01
N THR A 56 -8.43 -3.20 -0.65
CA THR A 56 -9.87 -3.48 -0.62
C THR A 56 -10.49 -3.19 0.76
N PRO A 57 -11.82 -3.02 0.85
CA PRO A 57 -12.50 -2.87 2.13
C PRO A 57 -12.26 -4.05 3.11
N GLU A 58 -12.11 -5.26 2.58
CA GLU A 58 -11.85 -6.46 3.38
C GLU A 58 -10.46 -6.42 4.01
N LYS A 59 -9.45 -6.01 3.25
CA LYS A 59 -8.10 -5.76 3.77
C LYS A 59 -8.14 -4.70 4.87
N ALA A 60 -8.77 -3.56 4.60
CA ALA A 60 -8.90 -2.48 5.57
C ALA A 60 -9.54 -2.97 6.88
N ARG A 61 -10.68 -3.67 6.79
CA ARG A 61 -11.34 -4.25 7.98
C ARG A 61 -10.41 -5.19 8.74
N GLY A 62 -9.65 -6.04 8.04
CA GLY A 62 -8.67 -6.94 8.64
C GLY A 62 -7.59 -6.20 9.44
N TRP A 63 -7.06 -5.10 8.90
CA TRP A 63 -6.05 -4.29 9.58
C TRP A 63 -6.60 -3.52 10.78
N PHE A 64 -7.82 -3.00 10.69
CA PHE A 64 -8.49 -2.40 11.86
C PHE A 64 -8.73 -3.43 12.98
N ALA A 65 -9.11 -4.66 12.65
CA ALA A 65 -9.26 -5.73 13.63
C ALA A 65 -7.91 -6.15 14.24
N HIS A 66 -6.87 -6.27 13.42
CA HIS A 66 -5.51 -6.58 13.88
C HIS A 66 -4.95 -5.50 14.82
N SER A 67 -5.21 -4.23 14.54
CA SER A 67 -4.88 -3.11 15.45
C SER A 67 -5.84 -2.95 16.65
N GLY A 68 -6.84 -3.81 16.81
CA GLY A 68 -7.72 -3.84 17.99
C GLY A 68 -8.89 -2.84 17.98
N TYR A 69 -9.31 -2.35 16.81
CA TYR A 69 -10.40 -1.37 16.68
C TYR A 69 -11.76 -1.96 16.30
N VAL A 70 -11.81 -3.24 15.90
CA VAL A 70 -13.00 -3.99 15.50
C VAL A 70 -12.93 -5.37 16.12
#